data_AF-A0A383A9X1-F1
#
_entry.id   AF-A0A383A9X1-F1
#
_cell.length_a   1.000
_cell.length_b   1.000
_cell.length_c   1.000
_cell.angle_alpha   90.00
_cell.angle_beta   90.00
_cell.angle_gamma   90.00
#
_symmetry.space_group_name_H-M   'P 1'
#
loop_
_entity.id
_entity.type
_entity.pdbx_description
1 polymer ?
#
loop_
_entity_poly.entity_id
_entity_poly.type
_entity_poly.pdbx_seq_one_letter_code
_entity_poly.pdbx_strand_id
1 'polypeptide(L)'
;GHFSKAYNNIGTIALELGDIKTAIANYEKVIELNPDNFISYKNLLAVYENSNQVENYKKILKLSKKKFPSEKILELYTGILLFRKKKFQDSIKRLNKVNFENENEIEIKRNFFLARSYDRLGKTDEAFEYFSKANELENNSVEIKKFDKNRYLNNIERRKNYFTKKNINKWKSIKYPRSNFNPVFLVGFPRSGTTLLDTILRSHPKIKVIEEKPMVLKMVDKIKNKDLYSLKDINVSEIKNLQKEYLTELSK
;
A
#
# COMPACT_ATOMS: atom_id res chain seq x y z
N GLY A 1 -9.63 1.22 33.83
CA GLY A 1 -10.39 0.25 33.01
C GLY A 1 -10.89 0.85 31.70
N HIS A 2 -11.96 1.65 31.75
CA HIS A 2 -12.63 2.17 30.54
C HIS A 2 -11.79 3.17 29.73
N PHE A 3 -11.08 4.09 30.39
CA PHE A 3 -10.21 5.06 29.71
C PHE A 3 -9.08 4.39 28.90
N SER A 4 -8.44 3.36 29.44
CA SER A 4 -7.37 2.62 28.74
C SER A 4 -7.84 1.98 27.43
N LYS A 5 -9.07 1.45 27.41
CA LYS A 5 -9.65 0.89 26.18
C LYS A 5 -9.96 1.98 25.15
N ALA A 6 -10.50 3.11 25.59
CA ALA A 6 -10.79 4.25 24.72
C ALA A 6 -9.50 4.81 24.07
N TYR A 7 -8.47 5.07 24.88
CA TYR A 7 -7.17 5.54 24.37
C TYR A 7 -6.54 4.52 23.41
N ASN A 8 -6.63 3.22 23.68
CA ASN A 8 -6.12 2.20 22.76
C ASN A 8 -6.86 2.21 21.41
N ASN A 9 -8.19 2.37 21.42
CA ASN A 9 -8.98 2.45 20.21
C ASN A 9 -8.67 3.71 19.39
N ILE A 10 -8.52 4.87 20.06
CA ILE A 10 -8.09 6.12 19.41
C ILE A 10 -6.72 5.93 18.76
N GLY A 11 -5.78 5.28 19.46
CA GLY A 11 -4.46 5.00 18.92
C GLY A 11 -4.52 4.16 17.63
N THR A 12 -5.38 3.13 17.61
CA THR A 12 -5.57 2.29 16.42
C THR A 12 -6.20 3.06 15.26
N ILE A 13 -7.26 3.83 15.51
CA ILE A 13 -7.90 4.66 14.47
C ILE A 13 -6.92 5.70 13.93
N ALA A 14 -6.14 6.35 14.80
CA ALA A 14 -5.13 7.32 14.38
C ALA A 14 -4.07 6.67 13.47
N LEU A 15 -3.67 5.42 13.77
CA LEU A 15 -2.74 4.67 12.93
C LEU A 15 -3.33 4.33 11.55
N GLU A 16 -4.60 3.93 11.49
CA GLU A 16 -5.33 3.69 10.23
C GLU A 16 -5.42 4.96 9.37
N LEU A 17 -5.53 6.13 10.00
CA LEU A 17 -5.53 7.44 9.34
C LEU A 17 -4.11 7.95 8.97
N GLY A 18 -3.06 7.20 9.33
CA GLY A 18 -1.66 7.59 9.11
C GLY A 18 -1.12 8.62 10.09
N ASP A 19 -1.88 9.01 11.13
CA ASP A 19 -1.42 9.91 12.19
C ASP A 19 -0.62 9.14 13.26
N ILE A 20 0.63 8.86 12.91
CA ILE A 20 1.58 8.12 13.74
C ILE A 20 1.82 8.82 15.09
N LYS A 21 1.83 10.17 15.12
CA LYS A 21 2.12 10.93 16.34
C LYS A 21 1.01 10.76 17.35
N THR A 22 -0.24 10.93 16.91
CA THR A 22 -1.41 10.73 17.78
C THR A 22 -1.51 9.27 18.23
N ALA A 23 -1.23 8.31 17.35
CA ALA A 23 -1.21 6.89 17.73
C ALA A 23 -0.25 6.61 18.90
N ILE A 24 0.99 7.09 18.80
CA ILE A 24 2.02 6.91 19.85
C ILE A 24 1.56 7.54 21.17
N ALA A 25 1.15 8.81 21.16
CA ALA A 25 0.76 9.53 22.37
C ALA A 25 -0.39 8.82 23.11
N ASN A 26 -1.36 8.28 22.38
CA ASN A 26 -2.47 7.53 22.97
C ASN A 26 -2.02 6.21 23.58
N TYR A 27 -1.14 5.44 22.91
CA TYR A 27 -0.62 4.20 23.49
C TYR A 27 0.26 4.45 24.72
N GLU A 28 1.05 5.52 24.73
CA GLU A 28 1.84 5.94 25.90
C GLU A 28 0.90 6.32 27.06
N LYS A 29 -0.20 7.02 26.79
CA LYS A 29 -1.23 7.31 27.81
C LYS A 29 -1.84 6.04 28.40
N VAL A 30 -2.05 5.00 27.60
CA VAL A 30 -2.53 3.72 28.13
C VAL A 30 -1.51 3.09 29.08
N ILE A 31 -0.22 3.16 28.76
CA ILE A 31 0.85 2.65 29.63
C ILE A 31 0.93 3.45 30.94
N GLU A 32 0.74 4.77 30.91
CA GLU A 32 0.66 5.59 32.13
C GLU A 32 -0.51 5.19 33.03
N LEU A 33 -1.70 4.99 32.43
CA LEU A 33 -2.93 4.70 33.17
C LEU A 33 -3.06 3.24 33.60
N ASN A 34 -2.51 2.32 32.82
CA ASN A 34 -2.50 0.90 33.09
C ASN A 34 -1.16 0.29 32.64
N PRO A 35 -0.13 0.38 33.51
CA PRO A 35 1.20 -0.11 33.19
C PRO A 35 1.28 -1.60 32.86
N ASP A 36 0.29 -2.41 33.28
CA ASP A 36 0.24 -3.86 33.07
C ASP A 36 -0.47 -4.26 31.77
N ASN A 37 -0.95 -3.28 30.99
CA ASN A 37 -1.58 -3.55 29.71
C ASN A 37 -0.55 -3.86 28.61
N PHE A 38 -0.22 -5.13 28.43
CA PHE A 38 0.73 -5.57 27.41
C PHE A 38 0.36 -5.16 25.97
N ILE A 39 -0.93 -5.05 25.65
CA ILE A 39 -1.41 -4.71 24.30
C ILE A 39 -0.84 -3.37 23.83
N SER A 40 -0.75 -2.38 24.71
CA SER A 40 -0.23 -1.05 24.33
C SER A 40 1.28 -1.06 24.10
N TYR A 41 2.04 -1.90 24.80
CA TYR A 41 3.45 -2.13 24.50
C TYR A 41 3.62 -2.81 23.14
N LYS A 42 2.79 -3.82 22.84
CA LYS A 42 2.75 -4.49 21.52
C LYS A 42 2.47 -3.48 20.41
N ASN A 43 1.49 -2.61 20.60
CA ASN A 43 1.12 -1.59 19.63
C ASN A 43 2.23 -0.55 19.43
N LEU A 44 2.87 -0.07 20.50
CA LEU A 44 4.04 0.81 20.37
C LEU A 44 5.20 0.15 19.64
N LEU A 45 5.49 -1.12 19.92
CA LEU A 45 6.51 -1.89 19.19
C LEU A 45 6.19 -1.94 17.69
N ALA A 46 4.94 -2.22 17.32
CA ALA A 46 4.52 -2.24 15.92
C ALA A 46 4.65 -0.86 15.26
N VAL A 47 4.19 0.21 15.92
CA VAL A 47 4.25 1.57 15.37
C VAL A 47 5.69 2.07 15.24
N TYR A 48 6.54 1.87 16.24
CA TYR A 48 7.96 2.24 16.16
C TYR A 48 8.71 1.41 15.12
N GLU A 49 8.27 0.18 14.86
CA GLU A 49 8.83 -0.65 13.80
C GLU A 49 8.51 -0.06 12.42
N ASN A 50 7.22 0.13 12.13
CA ASN A 50 6.71 0.65 10.86
C ASN A 50 7.17 2.08 10.57
N SER A 51 7.29 2.92 11.60
CA SER A 51 7.77 4.32 11.48
C SER A 51 9.29 4.47 11.54
N ASN A 52 10.04 3.37 11.54
CA ASN A 52 11.51 3.36 11.57
C ASN A 52 12.16 4.09 12.77
N GLN A 53 11.44 4.20 13.90
CA GLN A 53 11.94 4.82 15.13
C GLN A 53 12.72 3.81 15.98
N VAL A 54 13.91 3.46 15.51
CA VAL A 54 14.72 2.35 16.06
C VAL A 54 15.10 2.54 17.54
N GLU A 55 15.41 3.76 17.99
CA GLU A 55 15.78 4.00 19.39
C GLU A 55 14.60 3.85 20.35
N ASN A 56 13.42 4.37 19.96
CA ASN A 56 12.20 4.21 20.75
C ASN A 56 11.76 2.74 20.79
N TYR A 57 11.87 2.04 19.66
CA TYR A 57 11.65 0.59 19.58
C TYR A 57 12.55 -0.19 20.56
N LYS A 58 13.85 0.13 20.64
CA LYS A 58 14.77 -0.51 21.59
C LYS A 58 14.38 -0.26 23.04
N LYS A 59 14.04 0.99 23.38
CA LYS A 59 13.64 1.38 24.73
C LYS A 59 12.39 0.63 25.18
N ILE A 60 11.34 0.66 24.35
CA ILE A 60 10.07 0.00 24.69
C ILE A 60 10.25 -1.52 24.74
N LEU A 61 11.02 -2.13 23.82
CA LEU A 61 11.29 -3.57 23.86
C LEU A 61 11.99 -3.99 25.16
N LYS A 62 13.00 -3.21 25.60
CA LYS A 62 13.70 -3.46 26.86
C LYS A 62 12.75 -3.38 28.05
N LEU A 63 11.88 -2.36 28.07
CA LEU A 63 10.88 -2.19 29.12
C LEU A 63 9.88 -3.35 29.13
N SER A 64 9.35 -3.73 27.95
CA SER A 64 8.42 -4.85 27.80
C SER A 64 9.01 -6.17 28.25
N LYS A 65 10.27 -6.48 27.92
CA LYS A 65 10.93 -7.74 28.36
C LYS A 65 11.13 -7.79 29.87
N LYS A 66 11.44 -6.65 30.50
CA LYS A 66 11.56 -6.57 31.96
C LYS A 66 10.21 -6.82 32.63
N LYS A 67 9.15 -6.26 32.07
CA LYS A 67 7.82 -6.26 32.70
C LYS A 67 6.99 -7.52 32.40
N PHE A 68 7.14 -8.07 31.20
CA PHE A 68 6.36 -9.20 30.71
C PHE A 68 7.30 -10.32 30.22
N PRO A 69 8.11 -10.93 31.10
CA PRO A 69 9.14 -11.89 30.70
C PRO A 69 8.56 -13.19 30.08
N SER A 70 7.29 -13.51 30.34
CA SER A 70 6.59 -14.68 29.80
C SER A 70 5.99 -14.47 28.40
N GLU A 71 5.96 -13.24 27.90
CA GLU A 71 5.32 -12.92 26.61
C GLU A 71 6.19 -13.38 25.43
N LYS A 72 5.85 -14.55 24.85
CA LYS A 72 6.60 -15.15 23.74
C LYS A 72 6.77 -14.21 22.53
N ILE A 73 5.80 -13.33 22.26
CA ILE A 73 5.87 -12.36 21.15
C ILE A 73 7.07 -11.42 21.25
N LEU A 74 7.63 -11.22 22.46
CA LEU A 74 8.83 -10.41 22.64
C LEU A 74 10.08 -11.04 22.01
N GLU A 75 10.11 -12.36 21.77
CA GLU A 75 11.18 -12.99 21.00
C GLU A 75 11.08 -12.66 19.50
N LEU A 76 9.86 -12.53 18.93
CA LEU A 76 9.66 -12.00 17.58
C LEU A 76 10.22 -10.59 17.46
N TYR A 77 9.82 -9.67 18.35
CA TYR A 77 10.32 -8.30 18.33
C TYR A 77 11.84 -8.21 18.58
N THR A 78 12.39 -9.11 19.40
CA THR A 78 13.85 -9.24 19.54
C THR A 78 14.51 -9.66 18.22
N GLY A 79 13.94 -10.63 17.51
CA GLY A 79 14.40 -11.06 16.19
C GLY A 79 14.36 -9.93 15.16
N ILE A 80 13.30 -9.12 15.15
CA ILE A 80 13.16 -7.96 14.27
C ILE A 80 14.26 -6.92 14.56
N LEU A 81 14.54 -6.63 15.84
CA LEU A 81 15.63 -5.71 16.20
C LEU A 81 16.99 -6.20 15.70
N LEU A 82 17.25 -7.50 15.82
CA LEU A 82 18.49 -8.12 15.37
C LEU A 82 18.63 -8.04 13.85
N PHE A 83 17.53 -8.27 13.11
CA PHE A 83 17.49 -8.08 11.67
C PHE A 83 17.85 -6.64 11.28
N ARG A 84 17.26 -5.63 11.93
CA ARG A 84 17.58 -4.22 11.68
C ARG A 84 19.04 -3.87 11.97
N LYS A 85 19.63 -4.54 12.97
CA LYS A 85 21.06 -4.44 13.30
C LYS A 85 21.96 -5.27 12.36
N LYS A 86 21.41 -5.85 11.29
CA LYS A 86 22.10 -6.73 10.34
C LYS A 86 22.68 -8.01 10.98
N LYS A 87 22.21 -8.38 12.18
CA LYS A 87 22.59 -9.62 12.87
C LYS A 87 21.66 -10.75 12.43
N PHE A 88 21.73 -11.12 11.16
CA PHE A 88 20.76 -12.02 10.52
C PHE A 88 20.75 -13.42 11.14
N GLN A 89 21.93 -13.97 11.45
CA GLN A 89 22.03 -15.28 12.10
C GLN A 89 21.38 -15.28 13.50
N ASP A 90 21.57 -14.22 14.29
CA ASP A 90 20.96 -14.08 15.60
C ASP A 90 19.45 -13.86 15.51
N SER A 91 19.01 -13.13 14.49
CA SER A 91 17.59 -12.95 14.18
C SER A 91 16.92 -14.30 13.94
N ILE A 92 17.48 -15.12 13.05
CA ILE A 92 16.99 -16.49 12.76
C ILE A 92 16.93 -17.32 14.04
N LYS A 93 18.02 -17.34 14.82
CA LYS A 93 18.08 -18.08 16.09
C LYS A 93 16.98 -17.66 17.06
N ARG A 94 16.60 -16.39 17.10
CA ARG A 94 15.53 -15.89 17.98
C ARG A 94 14.14 -16.21 17.45
N LEU A 95 13.91 -15.99 16.15
CA LEU A 95 12.63 -16.24 15.52
C LEU A 95 12.26 -17.73 15.53
N ASN A 96 13.24 -18.63 15.42
CA ASN A 96 13.01 -20.08 15.50
C ASN A 96 12.64 -20.60 16.89
N LYS A 97 12.76 -19.80 17.96
CA LYS A 97 12.36 -20.21 19.32
C LYS A 97 10.86 -20.13 19.58
N VAL A 98 10.12 -19.48 18.69
CA VAL A 98 8.71 -19.20 18.86
C VAL A 98 7.95 -19.62 17.61
N ASN A 99 6.67 -19.94 17.80
CA ASN A 99 5.67 -20.10 16.75
C ASN A 99 4.35 -19.47 17.23
N PHE A 100 3.52 -19.10 16.26
CA PHE A 100 2.27 -18.38 16.49
C PHE A 100 1.14 -19.00 15.66
N GLU A 101 0.97 -20.32 15.78
CA GLU A 101 0.02 -21.13 14.99
C GLU A 101 -1.43 -20.62 15.02
N ASN A 102 -1.84 -19.99 16.14
CA ASN A 102 -3.20 -19.43 16.29
C ASN A 102 -3.27 -17.91 16.04
N GLU A 103 -2.17 -17.27 15.67
CA GLU A 103 -2.08 -15.81 15.48
C GLU A 103 -1.48 -15.50 14.09
N ASN A 104 -2.26 -15.76 13.04
CA ASN A 104 -1.81 -15.71 11.64
C ASN A 104 -1.01 -14.46 11.28
N GLU A 105 -1.45 -13.26 11.68
CA GLU A 105 -0.74 -12.01 11.36
C GLU A 105 0.69 -11.99 11.95
N ILE A 106 0.85 -12.49 13.17
CA ILE A 106 2.13 -12.53 13.87
C ILE A 106 3.02 -13.62 13.27
N GLU A 107 2.45 -14.77 12.90
CA GLU A 107 3.18 -15.84 12.22
C GLU A 107 3.62 -15.44 10.81
N ILE A 108 2.77 -14.76 10.04
CA ILE A 108 3.12 -14.17 8.73
C ILE A 108 4.34 -13.25 8.90
N LYS A 109 4.27 -12.32 9.86
CA LYS A 109 5.36 -11.39 10.14
C LYS A 109 6.65 -12.14 10.50
N ARG A 110 6.57 -13.14 11.37
CA ARG A 110 7.71 -13.99 11.74
C ARG A 110 8.33 -14.66 10.52
N ASN A 111 7.53 -15.29 9.66
CA ASN A 111 8.00 -15.98 8.46
C ASN A 111 8.66 -15.00 7.47
N PHE A 112 8.10 -13.80 7.25
CA PHE A 112 8.76 -12.78 6.44
C PHE A 112 10.12 -12.34 6.98
N PHE A 113 10.27 -12.18 8.30
CA PHE A 113 11.56 -11.84 8.89
C PHE A 113 12.57 -13.00 8.84
N LEU A 114 12.12 -14.25 8.98
CA LEU A 114 12.97 -15.42 8.74
C LEU A 114 13.44 -15.46 7.29
N ALA A 115 12.52 -15.37 6.34
CA ALA A 115 12.79 -15.37 4.91
C ALA A 115 13.82 -14.30 4.53
N ARG A 116 13.57 -13.05 4.93
CA ARG A 116 14.50 -11.92 4.70
C ARG A 116 15.84 -12.12 5.38
N SER A 117 15.89 -12.76 6.55
CA SER A 117 17.17 -13.03 7.22
C SER A 117 17.99 -14.08 6.49
N TYR A 118 17.35 -15.14 5.99
CA TYR A 118 18.00 -16.17 5.16
C TYR A 118 18.48 -15.60 3.82
N ASP A 119 17.64 -14.79 3.16
CA ASP A 119 17.97 -14.10 1.91
C ASP A 119 19.24 -13.23 2.07
N ARG A 120 19.32 -12.46 3.17
CA ARG A 120 20.49 -11.64 3.50
C ARG A 120 21.78 -12.44 3.77
N LEU A 121 21.65 -13.74 4.02
CA LEU A 121 22.78 -14.66 4.19
C LEU A 121 23.08 -15.48 2.92
N GLY A 122 22.37 -15.23 1.81
CA GLY A 122 22.52 -15.99 0.56
C GLY A 122 21.91 -17.40 0.61
N LYS A 123 21.08 -17.68 1.60
CA LYS A 123 20.41 -18.98 1.82
C LYS A 123 19.07 -18.99 1.10
N THR A 124 19.13 -19.14 -0.22
CA THR A 124 17.98 -18.94 -1.11
C THR A 124 16.86 -19.95 -0.90
N ASP A 125 17.18 -21.22 -0.67
CA ASP A 125 16.17 -22.27 -0.48
C ASP A 125 15.37 -22.04 0.81
N GLU A 126 16.06 -21.81 1.94
CA GLU A 126 15.38 -21.49 3.19
C GLU A 126 14.60 -20.18 3.08
N ALA A 127 15.14 -19.16 2.41
CA ALA A 127 14.43 -17.91 2.19
C ALA A 127 13.11 -18.14 1.43
N PHE A 128 13.16 -18.90 0.34
CA PHE A 128 11.98 -19.21 -0.48
C PHE A 128 10.93 -20.03 0.30
N GLU A 129 11.37 -20.99 1.13
CA GLU A 129 10.48 -21.77 1.98
C GLU A 129 9.68 -20.86 2.93
N TYR A 130 10.36 -19.95 3.64
CA TYR A 130 9.71 -19.04 4.58
C TYR A 130 8.87 -17.96 3.89
N PHE A 131 9.25 -17.48 2.69
CA PHE A 131 8.39 -16.60 1.90
C PHE A 131 7.11 -17.32 1.47
N SER A 132 7.22 -18.56 0.99
CA SER A 132 6.08 -19.39 0.60
C SER A 132 5.11 -19.60 1.77
N LYS A 133 5.62 -19.93 2.96
CA LYS A 133 4.83 -20.06 4.20
C LYS A 133 4.10 -18.77 4.57
N ALA A 134 4.78 -17.63 4.52
CA ALA A 134 4.16 -16.34 4.81
C ALA A 134 3.01 -16.02 3.84
N ASN A 135 3.24 -16.22 2.53
CA ASN A 135 2.25 -15.97 1.50
C ASN A 135 1.05 -16.92 1.57
N GLU A 136 1.27 -18.19 1.93
CA GLU A 136 0.18 -19.17 2.11
C GLU A 136 -0.74 -18.77 3.27
N LEU A 137 -0.15 -18.36 4.40
CA LEU A 137 -0.90 -17.85 5.55
C LEU A 137 -1.68 -16.57 5.18
N GLU A 138 -1.06 -15.67 4.42
CA GLU A 138 -1.70 -14.43 3.97
C GLU A 138 -2.86 -14.71 3.00
N ASN A 139 -2.71 -15.66 2.07
CA ASN A 139 -3.78 -16.10 1.16
C ASN A 139 -4.98 -16.72 1.90
N ASN A 140 -4.73 -17.32 3.06
CA ASN A 140 -5.77 -17.91 3.91
C ASN A 140 -6.50 -16.87 4.79
N SER A 141 -6.05 -15.61 4.82
CA SER A 141 -6.71 -14.52 5.54
C SER A 141 -8.11 -14.22 5.00
N VAL A 142 -8.97 -13.68 5.88
CA VAL A 142 -10.36 -13.36 5.53
C VAL A 142 -10.42 -12.21 4.53
N GLU A 143 -9.48 -11.25 4.61
CA GLU A 143 -9.38 -10.14 3.66
C GLU A 143 -9.08 -10.63 2.24
N ILE A 144 -8.09 -11.53 2.06
CA ILE A 144 -7.74 -12.03 0.72
C ILE A 144 -8.84 -12.94 0.14
N LYS A 145 -9.56 -13.70 0.97
CA LYS A 145 -10.72 -14.48 0.50
C LYS A 145 -11.83 -13.62 -0.11
N LYS A 146 -11.93 -12.34 0.27
CA LYS A 146 -12.86 -11.37 -0.33
C LYS A 146 -12.32 -10.70 -1.59
N PHE A 147 -11.03 -10.86 -1.89
CA PHE A 147 -10.38 -10.26 -3.04
C PHE A 147 -10.58 -11.12 -4.30
N ASP A 148 -11.33 -10.60 -5.27
CA ASP A 148 -11.45 -11.23 -6.59
C ASP A 148 -10.21 -10.88 -7.45
N LYS A 149 -9.26 -11.82 -7.54
CA LYS A 149 -8.06 -11.71 -8.39
C LYS A 149 -8.39 -11.47 -9.87
N ASN A 150 -9.56 -11.91 -10.32
CA ASN A 150 -9.99 -11.76 -11.70
C ASN A 150 -10.72 -10.45 -11.95
N ARG A 151 -11.05 -9.65 -10.92
CA ARG A 151 -11.80 -8.39 -11.08
C ARG A 151 -11.17 -7.46 -12.12
N TYR A 152 -9.86 -7.31 -12.08
CA TYR A 152 -9.13 -6.46 -13.02
C TYR A 152 -9.15 -7.05 -14.44
N LEU A 153 -8.91 -8.36 -14.59
CA LEU A 153 -8.95 -9.06 -15.87
C LEU A 153 -10.35 -9.02 -16.49
N ASN A 154 -11.39 -9.24 -15.69
CA ASN A 154 -12.79 -9.14 -16.09
C ASN A 154 -13.13 -7.71 -16.56
N ASN A 155 -12.59 -6.68 -15.90
CA ASN A 155 -12.75 -5.30 -16.34
C ASN A 155 -12.05 -5.03 -17.68
N ILE A 156 -10.87 -5.60 -17.92
CA ILE A 156 -10.17 -5.53 -19.21
C ILE A 156 -11.03 -6.19 -20.30
N GLU A 157 -11.50 -7.41 -20.05
CA GLU A 157 -12.26 -8.18 -21.03
C GLU A 157 -13.59 -7.49 -21.37
N ARG A 158 -14.30 -6.97 -20.36
CA ARG A 158 -15.51 -6.16 -20.57
C ARG A 158 -15.24 -4.93 -21.44
N ARG A 159 -14.13 -4.22 -21.20
CA ARG A 159 -13.74 -3.05 -21.99
C ARG A 159 -13.38 -3.45 -23.42
N LYS A 160 -12.60 -4.51 -23.61
CA LYS A 160 -12.22 -5.04 -24.93
C LYS A 160 -13.45 -5.40 -25.77
N ASN A 161 -14.44 -6.06 -25.16
CA ASN A 161 -15.67 -6.45 -25.83
C ASN A 161 -16.62 -5.27 -26.09
N TYR A 162 -16.61 -4.26 -25.23
CA TYR A 162 -17.43 -3.07 -25.43
C TYR A 162 -16.84 -2.11 -26.47
N PHE A 163 -15.56 -1.75 -26.37
CA PHE A 163 -14.89 -0.77 -27.24
C PHE A 163 -14.46 -1.36 -28.60
N THR A 164 -15.39 -2.04 -29.26
CA THR A 164 -15.22 -2.56 -30.62
C THR A 164 -15.68 -1.55 -31.66
N LYS A 165 -15.14 -1.63 -32.88
CA LYS A 165 -15.57 -0.80 -34.02
C LYS A 165 -17.09 -0.85 -34.23
N LYS A 166 -17.69 -2.05 -34.10
CA LYS A 166 -19.15 -2.24 -34.22
C LYS A 166 -19.95 -1.42 -33.21
N ASN A 167 -19.50 -1.34 -31.96
CA ASN A 167 -20.22 -0.61 -30.91
C ASN A 167 -19.96 0.90 -31.01
N ILE A 168 -18.71 1.30 -31.28
CA ILE A 168 -18.33 2.72 -31.40
C ILE A 168 -19.02 3.37 -32.62
N ASN A 169 -19.18 2.65 -33.73
CA ASN A 169 -19.88 3.17 -34.91
C ASN A 169 -21.36 3.53 -34.66
N LYS A 170 -21.96 3.05 -33.55
CA LYS A 170 -23.33 3.40 -33.15
C LYS A 170 -23.42 4.69 -32.35
N TRP A 171 -22.28 5.27 -31.95
CA TRP A 171 -22.26 6.47 -31.13
C TRP A 171 -22.72 7.67 -31.92
N LYS A 172 -23.37 8.62 -31.24
CA LYS A 172 -23.79 9.87 -31.88
C LYS A 172 -22.56 10.65 -32.33
N SER A 173 -22.54 11.04 -33.60
CA SER A 173 -21.53 11.98 -34.09
C SER A 173 -21.82 13.36 -33.52
N ILE A 174 -20.86 13.92 -32.78
CA ILE A 174 -20.99 15.22 -32.14
C ILE A 174 -20.13 16.21 -32.92
N LYS A 175 -20.79 17.21 -33.52
CA LYS A 175 -20.07 18.35 -34.11
C LYS A 175 -19.55 19.23 -32.97
N TYR A 176 -18.27 19.11 -32.67
CA TYR A 176 -17.59 19.93 -31.68
C TYR A 176 -16.82 21.07 -32.37
N PRO A 177 -16.92 22.32 -31.90
CA PRO A 177 -16.16 23.43 -32.49
C PRO A 177 -14.66 23.15 -32.35
N ARG A 178 -13.89 23.47 -33.40
CA ARG A 178 -12.43 23.31 -33.36
C ARG A 178 -11.87 24.16 -32.21
N SER A 179 -11.05 23.53 -31.37
CA SER A 179 -10.26 24.19 -30.34
C SER A 179 -8.88 24.53 -30.89
N ASN A 180 -8.30 25.63 -30.41
CA ASN A 180 -6.89 25.97 -30.69
C ASN A 180 -5.91 25.02 -30.00
N PHE A 181 -6.38 24.23 -29.03
CA PHE A 181 -5.58 23.22 -28.33
C PHE A 181 -5.98 21.81 -28.76
N ASN A 182 -5.10 21.14 -29.52
CA ASN A 182 -5.29 19.77 -30.01
C ASN A 182 -4.17 18.87 -29.46
N PRO A 183 -4.38 18.21 -28.30
CA PRO A 183 -3.35 17.36 -27.70
C PRO A 183 -3.08 16.14 -28.58
N VAL A 184 -1.79 15.83 -28.77
CA VAL A 184 -1.34 14.58 -29.41
C VAL A 184 -1.04 13.57 -28.31
N PHE A 185 -1.72 12.43 -28.32
CA PHE A 185 -1.50 11.35 -27.37
C PHE A 185 -0.55 10.31 -27.97
N LEU A 186 0.59 10.10 -27.32
CA LEU A 186 1.45 8.95 -27.60
C LEU A 186 1.08 7.82 -26.63
N VAL A 187 0.54 6.73 -27.15
CA VAL A 187 0.06 5.59 -26.35
C VAL A 187 0.96 4.39 -26.60
N GLY A 188 1.51 3.83 -25.51
CA GLY A 188 2.45 2.70 -25.54
C GLY A 188 3.81 3.12 -25.01
N PHE A 189 4.14 2.72 -23.79
CA PHE A 189 5.45 2.94 -23.20
C PHE A 189 6.14 1.59 -22.93
N PRO A 190 7.45 1.47 -23.22
CA PRO A 190 8.25 0.36 -22.75
C PRO A 190 8.38 0.42 -21.22
N ARG A 191 8.35 -0.75 -20.55
CA ARG A 191 8.53 -0.88 -19.08
C ARG A 191 9.87 -0.30 -18.58
N SER A 192 10.86 -0.17 -19.46
CA SER A 192 12.21 0.33 -19.17
C SER A 192 12.57 1.46 -20.12
N GLY A 193 13.27 2.49 -19.62
CA GLY A 193 13.79 3.59 -20.46
C GLY A 193 12.90 4.82 -20.56
N THR A 194 11.79 4.89 -19.80
CA THR A 194 10.92 6.09 -19.71
C THR A 194 11.72 7.33 -19.32
N THR A 195 12.61 7.23 -18.32
CA THR A 195 13.48 8.33 -17.91
C THR A 195 14.38 8.82 -19.05
N LEU A 196 14.98 7.90 -19.82
CA LEU A 196 15.85 8.27 -20.93
C LEU A 196 15.06 8.96 -22.05
N LEU A 197 13.90 8.42 -22.40
CA LEU A 197 13.00 9.02 -23.39
C LEU A 197 12.55 10.42 -22.94
N ASP A 198 12.16 10.57 -21.68
CA ASP A 198 11.77 11.85 -21.09
C ASP A 198 12.92 12.86 -21.15
N THR A 199 14.15 12.44 -20.83
CA THR A 199 15.34 13.31 -20.93
C THR A 199 15.57 13.78 -22.37
N ILE A 200 15.48 12.88 -23.36
CA ILE A 200 15.63 13.24 -24.77
C ILE A 200 14.54 14.23 -25.19
N LEU A 201 13.28 13.96 -24.83
CA LEU A 201 12.15 14.84 -25.18
C LEU A 201 12.23 16.20 -24.50
N ARG A 202 12.69 16.27 -23.24
CA ARG A 202 12.92 17.52 -22.50
C ARG A 202 14.02 18.39 -23.12
N SER A 203 14.92 17.83 -23.94
CA SER A 203 15.96 18.61 -24.62
C SER A 203 15.40 19.57 -25.68
N HIS A 204 14.16 19.36 -26.15
CA HIS A 204 13.55 20.20 -27.16
C HIS A 204 12.67 21.29 -26.52
N PRO A 205 12.92 22.60 -26.74
CA PRO A 205 12.28 23.70 -26.01
C PRO A 205 10.77 23.82 -26.25
N LYS A 206 10.25 23.21 -27.32
CA LYS A 206 8.80 23.18 -27.62
C LYS A 206 8.07 21.97 -27.03
N ILE A 207 8.77 21.05 -26.36
CA ILE A 207 8.19 19.82 -25.81
C ILE A 207 8.16 19.93 -24.28
N LYS A 208 6.96 19.85 -23.71
CA LYS A 208 6.77 19.70 -22.27
C LYS A 208 6.48 18.23 -21.97
N VAL A 209 7.43 17.56 -21.36
CA VAL A 209 7.23 16.20 -20.83
C VAL A 209 6.45 16.30 -19.53
N ILE A 210 5.43 15.46 -19.40
CA ILE A 210 4.56 15.40 -18.24
C ILE A 210 4.74 14.00 -17.66
N GLU A 211 5.06 13.92 -16.37
CA GLU A 211 5.16 12.65 -15.65
C GLU A 211 3.79 11.95 -15.56
N GLU A 212 3.74 10.79 -14.92
CA GLU A 212 2.48 10.07 -14.72
C GLU A 212 1.48 10.91 -13.91
N LYS A 213 0.46 11.43 -14.61
CA LYS A 213 -0.64 12.16 -13.99
C LYS A 213 -1.95 11.39 -14.13
N PRO A 214 -2.80 11.37 -13.10
CA PRO A 214 -4.06 10.63 -13.10
C PRO A 214 -5.17 11.33 -13.90
N MET A 215 -4.84 12.10 -14.95
CA MET A 215 -5.79 12.96 -15.66
C MET A 215 -7.00 12.17 -16.18
N VAL A 216 -6.76 11.03 -16.82
CA VAL A 216 -7.82 10.18 -17.37
C VAL A 216 -8.70 9.62 -16.24
N LEU A 217 -8.11 9.21 -15.11
CA LEU A 217 -8.88 8.72 -13.96
C LEU A 217 -9.77 9.82 -13.38
N LYS A 218 -9.24 11.05 -13.23
CA LYS A 218 -10.00 12.21 -12.78
C LYS A 218 -11.13 12.58 -13.74
N MET A 219 -10.88 12.50 -15.04
CA MET A 219 -11.95 12.68 -16.04
C MET A 219 -13.04 11.62 -15.89
N VAL A 220 -12.68 10.34 -15.69
CA VAL A 220 -13.67 9.26 -15.51
C VAL A 220 -14.59 9.51 -14.32
N ASP A 221 -14.08 10.08 -13.23
CA ASP A 221 -14.88 10.47 -12.07
C ASP A 221 -15.94 11.54 -12.38
N LYS A 222 -15.75 12.31 -13.47
CA LYS A 222 -16.69 13.34 -13.95
C LYS A 222 -17.66 12.83 -15.01
N ILE A 223 -17.45 11.62 -15.54
CA ILE A 223 -18.39 11.01 -16.47
C ILE A 223 -19.66 10.61 -15.71
N LYS A 224 -20.82 10.67 -16.37
CA LYS A 224 -22.09 10.21 -15.80
C LYS A 224 -21.94 8.78 -15.28
N ASN A 225 -22.39 8.54 -14.05
CA ASN A 225 -22.27 7.26 -13.34
C ASN A 225 -20.82 6.77 -13.12
N LYS A 226 -19.81 7.63 -13.35
CA LYS A 226 -18.37 7.28 -13.29
C LYS A 226 -18.00 6.10 -14.18
N ASP A 227 -18.68 5.98 -15.31
CA ASP A 227 -18.62 4.81 -16.17
C ASP A 227 -18.39 5.18 -17.63
N LEU A 228 -17.36 4.57 -18.22
CA LEU A 228 -16.95 4.76 -19.61
C LEU A 228 -18.02 4.31 -20.62
N TYR A 229 -18.94 3.41 -20.25
CA TYR A 229 -19.99 2.93 -21.18
C TYR A 229 -21.07 3.99 -21.46
N SER A 230 -21.15 5.05 -20.66
CA SER A 230 -22.06 6.18 -20.88
C SER A 230 -21.58 7.15 -21.96
N LEU A 231 -20.33 7.03 -22.42
CA LEU A 231 -19.75 7.88 -23.47
C LEU A 231 -20.53 7.84 -24.79
N LYS A 232 -21.28 6.76 -25.06
CA LYS A 232 -22.14 6.64 -26.25
C LYS A 232 -23.23 7.72 -26.32
N ASP A 233 -23.63 8.26 -25.18
CA ASP A 233 -24.72 9.23 -25.02
C ASP A 233 -24.21 10.61 -24.59
N ILE A 234 -22.89 10.84 -24.61
CA ILE A 234 -22.28 12.08 -24.15
C ILE A 234 -22.76 13.29 -24.97
N ASN A 235 -22.89 14.45 -24.33
CA ASN A 235 -23.24 15.69 -25.01
C ASN A 235 -22.09 16.72 -25.01
N VAL A 236 -22.27 17.81 -25.77
CA VAL A 236 -21.24 18.86 -25.95
C VAL A 236 -20.83 19.53 -24.63
N SER A 237 -21.77 19.71 -23.71
CA SER A 237 -21.49 20.32 -22.40
C SER A 237 -20.63 19.40 -21.52
N GLU A 238 -20.95 18.10 -21.52
CA GLU A 238 -20.16 17.09 -20.81
C GLU A 238 -18.75 16.99 -21.40
N ILE A 239 -18.60 17.00 -22.72
CA ILE A 239 -17.28 17.04 -23.38
C ILE A 239 -16.47 18.26 -22.91
N LYS A 240 -17.07 19.46 -22.90
CA LYS A 240 -16.41 20.68 -22.41
C LYS A 240 -15.93 20.54 -20.96
N ASN A 241 -16.77 19.94 -20.11
CA ASN A 241 -16.42 19.72 -18.71
C ASN A 241 -15.24 18.74 -18.56
N LEU A 242 -15.27 17.63 -19.31
CA LEU A 242 -14.16 16.66 -19.31
C LEU A 242 -12.86 17.27 -19.83
N GLN A 243 -12.93 18.11 -20.87
CA GLN A 243 -11.77 18.85 -21.38
C GLN A 243 -11.22 19.81 -20.32
N LYS A 244 -12.10 20.55 -19.62
CA LYS A 244 -11.69 21.44 -18.54
C LYS A 244 -11.00 20.68 -17.40
N GLU A 245 -11.53 19.52 -17.01
CA GLU A 245 -10.92 18.66 -15.99
C GLU A 245 -9.52 18.20 -16.42
N TYR A 246 -9.39 17.71 -17.65
CA TYR A 246 -8.10 17.29 -18.21
C TYR A 246 -7.08 18.43 -18.19
N LEU A 247 -7.46 19.62 -18.69
CA LEU A 247 -6.58 20.79 -18.76
C LEU A 247 -6.20 21.31 -17.37
N THR A 248 -7.13 21.23 -16.40
CA THR A 248 -6.85 21.61 -15.01
C THR A 248 -5.77 20.70 -14.43
N GLU A 249 -5.90 19.38 -14.57
CA GLU A 249 -4.89 18.42 -14.10
C GLU A 249 -3.56 18.53 -14.86
N LEU A 250 -3.62 18.86 -16.15
CA LEU A 250 -2.43 19.15 -16.97
C LEU A 250 -1.64 20.34 -16.44
N SER A 251 -2.34 21.38 -15.95
CA SER A 251 -1.76 22.63 -15.49
C SER A 251 -1.17 22.62 -14.08
N LYS A 252 -1.59 21.66 -13.24
CA LYS A 252 -1.00 21.40 -11.92
C LYS A 252 0.46 20.98 -12.00
#